data_AF-A0A852UE79-F1
#
_entry.id   AF-A0A852UE79-F1
#
_cell.length_a   1.000
_cell.length_b   1.000
_cell.length_c   1.000
_cell.angle_alpha   90.00
_cell.angle_beta   90.00
_cell.angle_gamma   90.00
#
_symmetry.space_group_name_H-M   'P 1'
#
loop_
_entity.id
_entity.type
_entity.pdbx_description
1 polymer ?
#
loop_
_entity_poly.entity_id
_entity_poly.type
_entity_poly.pdbx_seq_one_letter_code
_entity_poly.pdbx_strand_id
1 'polypeptide(L)'
;MPTILTTGMDLAAFWLALAPLLFVLLQGGAYWLLARNWVGASRMPVGLARVFGALKWLDLAVFGGALVGIVLWWPSSWPIAALIVLTWVFGVVEYINYYVVRLSYPARTWLLEVRRRRAPRLIKDLNQVVPPSG
;
A
#
# COMPACT_ATOMS: atom_id res chain seq x y z
N MET A 1 24.33 23.90 10.38
CA MET A 1 23.40 23.21 9.45
C MET A 1 23.13 21.84 10.04
N PRO A 2 21.90 21.48 10.45
CA PRO A 2 21.64 20.12 10.91
C PRO A 2 21.66 19.23 9.68
N THR A 3 22.66 18.39 9.58
CA THR A 3 22.85 17.55 8.40
C THR A 3 22.08 16.25 8.67
N ILE A 4 20.90 16.14 8.04
CA ILE A 4 19.84 15.20 8.42
C ILE A 4 20.18 13.73 8.05
N LEU A 5 21.34 13.44 7.44
CA LEU A 5 21.81 12.08 7.09
C LEU A 5 23.35 12.03 7.01
N THR A 6 24.09 12.31 8.09
CA THR A 6 25.57 12.45 8.02
C THR A 6 26.37 11.17 8.13
N THR A 7 25.83 10.13 8.76
CA THR A 7 26.61 8.92 9.02
C THR A 7 26.13 7.76 8.14
N GLY A 8 27.07 6.92 7.71
CA GLY A 8 26.73 5.72 6.93
C GLY A 8 25.78 4.77 7.67
N MET A 9 25.80 4.80 9.01
CA MET A 9 24.91 4.04 9.87
C MET A 9 23.48 4.57 9.84
N ASP A 10 23.29 5.91 9.90
CA ASP A 10 21.95 6.51 9.81
C ASP A 10 21.30 6.21 8.45
N LEU A 11 22.09 6.28 7.37
CA LEU A 11 21.61 5.94 6.03
C LEU A 11 21.25 4.45 5.91
N ALA A 12 22.06 3.56 6.49
CA ALA A 12 21.78 2.14 6.50
C ALA A 12 20.49 1.82 7.26
N ALA A 13 20.31 2.36 8.46
CA ALA A 13 19.10 2.18 9.27
C ALA A 13 17.85 2.74 8.55
N PHE A 14 17.98 3.86 7.84
CA PHE A 14 16.90 4.40 7.03
C PHE A 14 16.52 3.49 5.86
N TRP A 15 17.50 2.97 5.11
CA TRP A 15 17.23 2.01 4.05
C TRP A 15 16.62 0.71 4.56
N LEU A 16 17.00 0.26 5.75
CA LEU A 16 16.40 -0.90 6.40
C LEU A 16 14.91 -0.69 6.71
N ALA A 17 14.48 0.55 6.98
CA ALA A 17 13.05 0.86 7.09
C ALA A 17 12.36 1.04 5.72
N LEU A 18 13.03 1.75 4.80
CA LEU A 18 12.43 2.16 3.53
C LEU A 18 12.33 1.02 2.50
N ALA A 19 13.34 0.16 2.39
CA ALA A 19 13.35 -0.90 1.38
C ALA A 19 12.22 -1.94 1.58
N PRO A 20 11.93 -2.44 2.80
CA PRO A 20 10.77 -3.29 3.04
C PRO A 20 9.44 -2.61 2.69
N LEU A 21 9.31 -1.31 3.03
CA LEU A 21 8.13 -0.53 2.68
C LEU A 21 7.92 -0.45 1.17
N LEU A 22 8.96 -0.11 0.40
CA LEU A 22 8.88 -0.06 -1.05
C LEU A 22 8.57 -1.44 -1.65
N PHE A 23 9.18 -2.49 -1.10
CA PHE A 23 8.96 -3.86 -1.54
C PHE A 23 7.51 -4.29 -1.38
N VAL A 24 6.88 -4.03 -0.22
CA VAL A 24 5.47 -4.38 0.01
C VAL A 24 4.51 -3.54 -0.84
N LEU A 25 4.81 -2.25 -1.05
CA LEU A 25 4.02 -1.38 -1.92
C LEU A 25 4.07 -1.81 -3.38
N LEU A 26 5.23 -2.21 -3.90
CA LEU A 26 5.37 -2.74 -5.26
C LEU A 26 4.54 -4.01 -5.45
N GLN A 27 4.57 -4.91 -4.47
CA GLN A 27 3.77 -6.13 -4.49
C GLN A 27 2.27 -5.83 -4.43
N GLY A 28 1.85 -4.94 -3.54
CA GLY A 28 0.46 -4.48 -3.43
C GLY A 28 -0.05 -3.81 -4.71
N GLY A 29 0.78 -2.97 -5.33
CA GLY A 29 0.48 -2.33 -6.62
C GLY A 29 0.37 -3.35 -7.76
N ALA A 30 1.32 -4.28 -7.86
CA ALA A 30 1.29 -5.36 -8.85
C ALA A 30 0.06 -6.25 -8.67
N TYR A 31 -0.28 -6.60 -7.43
CA TYR A 31 -1.51 -7.32 -7.11
C TYR A 31 -2.73 -6.57 -7.64
N TRP A 32 -2.88 -5.27 -7.33
CA TRP A 32 -4.03 -4.48 -7.77
C TRP A 32 -4.13 -4.36 -9.29
N LEU A 33 -3.01 -4.25 -10.01
CA LEU A 33 -3.00 -4.22 -11.47
C LEU A 33 -3.47 -5.56 -12.06
N LEU A 34 -2.95 -6.68 -11.56
CA LEU A 34 -3.33 -8.02 -12.01
C LEU A 34 -4.79 -8.34 -11.65
N ALA A 35 -5.20 -7.96 -10.44
CA ALA A 35 -6.52 -8.26 -9.91
C ALA A 35 -7.67 -7.64 -10.73
N ARG A 36 -7.41 -6.57 -11.49
CA ARG A 36 -8.38 -5.99 -12.45
C ARG A 36 -8.94 -7.02 -13.43
N ASN A 37 -8.17 -8.06 -13.75
CA ASN A 37 -8.55 -9.07 -14.73
C ASN A 37 -9.55 -10.12 -14.21
N TRP A 38 -9.67 -10.28 -12.89
CA TRP A 38 -10.56 -11.30 -12.30
C TRP A 38 -11.49 -10.76 -11.21
N VAL A 39 -11.18 -9.63 -10.58
CA VAL A 39 -12.04 -8.97 -9.59
C VAL A 39 -13.35 -8.56 -10.26
N GLY A 40 -14.44 -9.25 -9.94
CA GLY A 40 -15.74 -9.01 -10.56
C GLY A 40 -16.26 -10.22 -11.32
N ALA A 41 -15.37 -10.97 -11.96
CA ALA A 41 -15.72 -11.99 -12.95
C ALA A 41 -15.34 -13.42 -12.53
N SER A 42 -14.23 -13.61 -11.81
CA SER A 42 -13.74 -14.96 -11.48
C SER A 42 -12.88 -15.00 -10.21
N ARG A 43 -12.46 -16.21 -9.81
CA ARG A 43 -11.53 -16.44 -8.69
C ARG A 43 -10.09 -16.17 -9.14
N MET A 44 -9.24 -15.84 -8.17
CA MET A 44 -7.81 -15.64 -8.38
C MET A 44 -7.14 -16.92 -8.91
N PRO A 45 -6.23 -16.82 -9.91
CA PRO A 45 -5.45 -17.95 -10.38
C PRO A 45 -4.61 -18.60 -9.28
N VAL A 46 -4.59 -19.93 -9.23
CA VAL A 46 -3.87 -20.72 -8.19
C VAL A 46 -2.37 -20.44 -8.17
N GLY A 47 -1.76 -20.22 -9.34
CA GLY A 47 -0.35 -19.87 -9.46
C GLY A 47 -0.01 -18.55 -8.73
N LEU A 48 -0.82 -17.51 -8.94
CA LEU A 48 -0.65 -16.24 -8.24
C LEU A 48 -0.88 -16.40 -6.75
N ALA A 49 -1.87 -17.20 -6.33
CA ALA A 49 -2.11 -17.44 -4.90
C ALA A 49 -0.90 -18.09 -4.21
N ARG A 50 -0.19 -19.00 -4.89
CA ARG A 50 1.06 -19.59 -4.39
C ARG A 50 2.20 -18.56 -4.31
N VAL A 51 2.37 -17.74 -5.36
CA VAL A 51 3.40 -16.69 -5.40
C VAL A 51 3.20 -15.69 -4.27
N PHE A 52 2.02 -15.10 -4.14
CA PHE A 52 1.71 -14.16 -3.05
C PHE A 52 1.74 -14.85 -1.67
N GLY A 53 1.42 -16.14 -1.59
CA GLY A 53 1.60 -16.92 -0.36
C GLY A 53 3.06 -17.05 0.08
N ALA A 54 3.98 -17.26 -0.86
CA ALA A 54 5.42 -17.28 -0.58
C ALA A 54 5.95 -15.88 -0.24
N LEU A 55 5.53 -14.87 -1.00
CA LEU A 55 5.88 -13.47 -0.75
C LEU A 55 5.48 -13.00 0.64
N LYS A 56 4.30 -13.41 1.15
CA LYS A 56 3.88 -13.13 2.53
C LYS A 56 4.94 -13.52 3.57
N TRP A 57 5.49 -14.72 3.45
CA TRP A 57 6.50 -15.22 4.39
C TRP A 57 7.86 -14.55 4.19
N LEU A 58 8.20 -14.24 2.94
CA LEU A 58 9.38 -13.45 2.61
C LEU A 58 9.30 -12.06 3.22
N ASP A 59 8.18 -11.35 3.06
CA ASP A 59 7.96 -10.02 3.65
C ASP A 59 8.12 -10.06 5.16
N LEU A 60 7.55 -11.07 5.84
CA LEU A 60 7.70 -11.20 7.28
C LEU A 60 9.16 -11.36 7.70
N ALA A 61 9.94 -12.17 6.97
CA ALA A 61 11.37 -12.33 7.21
C ALA A 61 12.15 -11.03 6.94
N VAL A 62 11.81 -10.31 5.86
CA VAL A 62 12.41 -9.02 5.50
C VAL A 62 12.13 -7.95 6.55
N PHE A 63 10.88 -7.80 7.00
CA PHE A 63 10.53 -6.85 8.06
C PHE A 63 11.17 -7.20 9.40
N GLY A 64 11.25 -8.49 9.74
CA GLY A 64 11.96 -8.96 10.93
C GLY A 64 13.45 -8.66 10.89
N GLY A 65 14.11 -8.98 9.77
CA GLY A 65 15.53 -8.67 9.57
C GLY A 65 15.82 -7.16 9.55
N ALA A 66 14.94 -6.38 8.93
CA ALA A 66 15.00 -4.93 8.95
C ALA A 66 14.91 -4.37 10.38
N LEU A 67 13.99 -4.87 11.20
CA LEU A 67 13.86 -4.44 12.59
C LEU A 67 15.13 -4.72 13.39
N VAL A 68 15.71 -5.92 13.24
CA VAL A 68 17.00 -6.26 13.88
C VAL A 68 18.09 -5.30 13.43
N GLY A 69 18.21 -5.03 12.15
CA GLY A 69 19.19 -4.08 11.63
C GLY A 69 18.99 -2.65 12.16
N ILE A 70 17.75 -2.15 12.21
CA ILE A 70 17.44 -0.83 12.76
C ILE A 70 17.86 -0.72 14.23
N VAL A 71 17.63 -1.77 15.03
CA VAL A 71 18.04 -1.80 16.43
C VAL A 71 19.56 -1.81 16.58
N LEU A 72 20.28 -2.56 15.73
CA LEU A 72 21.75 -2.64 15.75
C LEU A 72 22.43 -1.32 15.33
N TRP A 73 21.84 -0.61 14.36
CA TRP A 73 22.35 0.66 13.84
C TRP A 73 21.49 1.85 14.25
N TRP A 74 21.03 1.85 15.52
CA TRP A 74 20.09 2.86 15.99
C TRP A 74 20.63 4.29 15.82
N PRO A 75 19.88 5.21 15.20
CA PRO A 75 20.33 6.57 14.93
C PRO A 75 20.45 7.39 16.22
N SER A 76 21.48 8.22 16.30
CA SER A 76 21.71 9.07 17.49
C SER A 76 20.82 10.30 17.55
N SER A 77 20.23 10.72 16.42
CA SER A 77 19.36 11.88 16.39
C SER A 77 17.89 11.50 16.47
N TRP A 78 17.17 12.17 17.37
CA TRP A 78 15.75 11.90 17.61
C TRP A 78 14.86 12.10 16.35
N PRO A 79 15.04 13.15 15.51
CA PRO A 79 14.22 13.30 14.31
C PRO A 79 14.41 12.16 13.29
N ILE A 80 15.64 11.67 13.12
CA ILE A 80 15.94 10.55 12.21
C ILE A 80 15.35 9.25 12.78
N ALA A 81 15.50 9.01 14.09
CA ALA A 81 14.88 7.87 14.77
C ALA A 81 13.36 7.84 14.54
N ALA A 82 12.68 8.97 14.74
CA ALA A 82 11.25 9.09 14.52
C ALA A 82 10.86 8.78 13.05
N LEU A 83 11.61 9.31 12.08
CA LEU A 83 11.37 9.04 10.66
C LEU A 83 11.53 7.56 10.31
N ILE A 84 12.57 6.90 10.81
CA ILE A 84 12.84 5.48 10.59
C ILE A 84 11.72 4.62 11.18
N VAL A 85 11.34 4.90 12.43
CA VAL A 85 10.27 4.17 13.10
C VAL A 85 8.94 4.36 12.36
N LEU A 86 8.57 5.59 12.01
CA LEU A 86 7.35 5.86 11.26
C LEU A 86 7.32 5.14 9.91
N THR A 87 8.45 5.14 9.20
CA THR A 87 8.60 4.47 7.89
C THR A 87 8.43 2.96 8.03
N TRP A 88 9.11 2.36 9.02
CA TRP A 88 9.02 0.92 9.27
C TRP A 88 7.62 0.50 9.72
N VAL A 89 7.00 1.23 10.65
CA VAL A 89 5.63 0.98 11.12
C VAL A 89 4.64 1.10 9.97
N PHE A 90 4.78 2.13 9.13
CA PHE A 90 3.94 2.28 7.94
C PHE A 90 4.07 1.08 6.99
N GLY A 91 5.29 0.57 6.78
CA GLY A 91 5.53 -0.66 6.02
C GLY A 91 4.83 -1.88 6.62
N VAL A 92 4.88 -2.04 7.94
CA VAL A 92 4.16 -3.13 8.63
C VAL A 92 2.64 -2.99 8.47
N VAL A 93 2.12 -1.77 8.57
CA VAL A 93 0.68 -1.50 8.33
C VAL A 93 0.29 -1.90 6.91
N GLU A 94 1.10 -1.55 5.91
CA GLU A 94 0.86 -1.97 4.53
C GLU A 94 0.95 -3.49 4.36
N TYR A 95 1.93 -4.16 4.96
CA TYR A 95 1.99 -5.62 4.98
C TYR A 95 0.72 -6.24 5.57
N ILE A 96 0.27 -5.74 6.73
CA ILE A 96 -0.98 -6.20 7.34
C ILE A 96 -2.16 -5.98 6.40
N ASN A 97 -2.25 -4.81 5.77
CA ASN A 97 -3.31 -4.44 4.83
C ASN A 97 -3.39 -5.35 3.59
N TYR A 98 -2.24 -5.77 3.05
CA TYR A 98 -2.20 -6.62 1.85
C TYR A 98 -2.28 -8.12 2.16
N TYR A 99 -1.74 -8.59 3.28
CA TYR A 99 -1.52 -10.02 3.52
C TYR A 99 -2.25 -10.63 4.71
N VAL A 100 -2.60 -9.85 5.75
CA VAL A 100 -3.15 -10.39 7.01
C VAL A 100 -4.61 -9.99 7.19
N VAL A 101 -4.87 -8.69 7.30
CA VAL A 101 -6.20 -8.14 7.49
C VAL A 101 -6.66 -7.62 6.14
N ARG A 102 -7.77 -8.15 5.63
CA ARG A 102 -8.44 -7.62 4.43
C ARG A 102 -9.07 -6.24 4.67
N LEU A 103 -8.31 -5.23 5.11
CA LEU A 103 -8.84 -3.85 5.15
C LEU A 103 -9.23 -3.41 3.73
N SER A 104 -8.49 -3.90 2.73
CA SER A 104 -8.69 -3.57 1.32
C SER A 104 -9.72 -4.44 0.55
N TYR A 105 -10.48 -5.35 1.19
CA TYR A 105 -11.68 -5.94 0.55
C TYR A 105 -12.82 -6.18 1.56
N PRO A 106 -13.97 -5.48 1.38
CA PRO A 106 -14.75 -5.56 0.14
C PRO A 106 -14.79 -4.25 -0.68
N ALA A 107 -13.77 -4.00 -1.51
CA ALA A 107 -13.85 -2.99 -2.58
C ALA A 107 -14.93 -3.30 -3.62
N ARG A 108 -15.52 -4.52 -3.62
CA ARG A 108 -16.70 -4.85 -4.45
C ARG A 108 -17.91 -3.99 -4.08
N THR A 109 -18.17 -3.70 -2.81
CA THR A 109 -19.27 -2.78 -2.45
C THR A 109 -18.86 -1.34 -2.73
N TRP A 110 -17.70 -0.88 -2.25
CA TRP A 110 -17.31 0.53 -2.45
C TRP A 110 -17.15 0.93 -3.93
N LEU A 111 -16.51 0.11 -4.80
CA LEU A 111 -16.42 0.42 -6.23
C LEU A 111 -17.76 0.29 -6.94
N LEU A 112 -18.63 -0.64 -6.54
CA LEU A 112 -20.00 -0.69 -7.08
C LEU A 112 -20.82 0.50 -6.60
N GLU A 113 -20.70 0.96 -5.36
CA GLU A 113 -21.35 2.16 -4.82
C GLU A 113 -20.83 3.44 -5.49
N VAL A 114 -19.51 3.56 -5.70
CA VAL A 114 -18.88 4.71 -6.38
C VAL A 114 -19.21 4.71 -7.87
N ARG A 115 -19.18 3.56 -8.54
CA ARG A 115 -19.63 3.41 -9.94
C ARG A 115 -21.15 3.52 -10.07
N ARG A 116 -21.91 3.22 -9.01
CA ARG A 116 -23.35 3.49 -8.87
C ARG A 116 -23.63 4.91 -8.38
N ARG A 117 -22.65 5.81 -8.27
CA ARG A 117 -22.94 7.25 -8.34
C ARG A 117 -23.45 7.53 -9.75
N ARG A 118 -24.75 7.24 -9.89
CA ARG A 118 -25.70 7.77 -10.86
C ARG A 118 -25.23 9.17 -11.20
N ALA A 119 -25.18 9.48 -12.49
CA ALA A 119 -24.96 10.83 -13.01
C ALA A 119 -25.50 11.86 -12.00
N PRO A 120 -24.64 12.76 -11.46
CA PRO A 120 -25.04 13.67 -10.40
C PRO A 120 -26.37 14.31 -10.76
N ARG A 121 -27.32 14.36 -9.81
CA ARG A 121 -28.68 14.87 -10.06
C ARG A 121 -28.67 16.21 -10.79
N LEU A 122 -27.65 17.03 -10.54
CA LEU A 122 -27.35 18.26 -11.26
C LEU A 122 -27.32 18.12 -12.80
N ILE A 123 -26.71 17.06 -13.35
CA ILE A 123 -26.67 16.81 -14.81
C ILE A 123 -28.05 16.38 -15.32
N LYS A 124 -28.82 15.65 -14.52
CA LYS A 124 -30.19 15.26 -14.89
C LYS A 124 -31.13 16.45 -14.87
N ASP A 125 -30.97 17.36 -13.91
CA ASP A 125 -31.76 18.59 -13.82
C ASP A 125 -31.38 19.57 -14.95
N LEU A 126 -30.09 19.69 -15.30
CA LEU A 126 -29.66 20.50 -16.46
C LEU A 126 -30.29 20.03 -17.78
N ASN A 127 -30.37 18.71 -17.99
CA ASN A 127 -30.98 18.14 -19.20
C ASN A 127 -32.52 18.27 -19.22
N GLN A 128 -33.16 18.59 -18.11
CA GLN A 128 -34.59 18.89 -18.05
C GLN A 128 -34.91 20.38 -18.24
N VAL A 129 -33.92 21.25 -18.03
CA VAL A 129 -34.08 22.70 -18.19
C VAL A 129 -33.85 23.17 -19.62
N VAL A 130 -33.17 22.40 -20.47
CA VAL A 130 -33.01 22.71 -21.90
C VAL A 130 -34.17 22.06 -22.68
N PRO A 131 -35.16 22.82 -23.18
CA PRO A 131 -36.18 22.26 -24.06
C PRO A 131 -35.53 21.87 -25.39
N PRO A 132 -36.04 20.84 -26.10
CA PRO A 132 -35.61 20.57 -27.47
C PRO A 132 -35.92 21.80 -28.32
N SER A 133 -34.87 22.42 -28.86
CA SER A 133 -34.97 23.49 -29.86
C SER A 133 -35.61 22.90 -31.12
N GLY A 134 -36.93 23.09 -31.23
CA GLY A 134 -37.67 23.02 -32.49
C GLY A 134 -37.62 24.35 -33.22
#